data_AF-A0A962H1D2-F1
#
_entry.id   AF-A0A962H1D2-F1
#
_cell.length_a   1.000
_cell.length_b   1.000
_cell.length_c   1.000
_cell.angle_alpha   90.00
_cell.angle_beta   90.00
_cell.angle_gamma   90.00
#
_symmetry.space_group_name_H-M   'P 1'
#
loop_
_entity.id
_entity.type
_entity.pdbx_description
1 polymer ?
#
loop_
_entity_poly.entity_id
_entity_poly.type
_entity_poly.pdbx_seq_one_letter_code
_entity_poly.pdbx_strand_id
1 'polypeptide(L)'
;MQRYGELDASYKAAGEEQGIRKLVDEFYQQMETLERGQHIRSMHTESLEVIKDKLSLFLMAWLGGPKIYRQKYGGISIPMAHKHLVVTEQERDDWLYCMQVALKKQDYAEDFKEYLIKQLSVPAERIRQVSRDI
;
A
#
# COMPACT_ATOMS: atom_id res chain seq x y z
N MET A 1 -1.21 26.07 4.94
CA MET A 1 -1.20 24.60 5.16
C MET A 1 -0.26 23.98 4.14
N GLN A 2 0.57 23.02 4.54
CA GLN A 2 1.40 22.25 3.60
C GLN A 2 0.51 21.36 2.72
N ARG A 3 0.88 21.18 1.45
CA ARG A 3 0.15 20.30 0.53
C ARG A 3 0.59 18.85 0.73
N TYR A 4 -0.32 17.90 0.50
CA TYR A 4 0.06 16.49 0.49
C TYR A 4 1.14 16.23 -0.57
N GLY A 5 2.08 15.34 -0.25
CA GLY A 5 3.23 15.01 -1.10
C GLY A 5 4.44 15.94 -0.91
N GLU A 6 4.32 16.99 -0.08
CA GLU A 6 5.44 17.86 0.29
C GLU A 6 5.98 17.49 1.67
N LEU A 7 7.31 17.32 1.77
CA LEU A 7 8.00 16.96 3.03
C LEU A 7 7.31 15.80 3.74
N ASP A 8 6.92 15.96 5.02
CA ASP A 8 6.26 14.96 5.85
C ASP A 8 4.73 15.19 6.00
N ALA A 9 4.15 16.08 5.18
CA ALA A 9 2.74 16.46 5.31
C ALA A 9 1.79 15.27 5.15
N SER A 10 2.05 14.38 4.19
CA SER A 10 1.26 13.16 4.01
C SER A 10 1.45 12.15 5.13
N TYR A 11 2.66 12.04 5.68
CA TYR A 11 2.95 11.16 6.82
C TYR A 11 2.17 11.61 8.06
N LYS A 12 2.16 12.91 8.35
CA LYS A 12 1.35 13.49 9.43
C LYS A 12 -0.15 13.30 9.19
N ALA A 13 -0.62 13.53 7.97
CA ALA A 13 -2.03 13.35 7.61
C ALA A 13 -2.49 11.89 7.73
N ALA A 14 -1.58 10.92 7.56
CA ALA A 14 -1.85 9.50 7.76
C ALA A 14 -1.83 9.06 9.24
N GLY A 15 -1.70 9.99 10.19
CA GLY A 15 -1.57 9.66 11.62
C GLY A 15 -0.21 9.04 11.96
N GLU A 16 0.83 9.41 11.21
CA GLU A 16 2.21 8.97 11.40
C GLU A 16 2.33 7.44 11.45
N GLU A 17 3.26 6.88 12.23
CA GLU A 17 3.49 5.43 12.28
C GLU A 17 2.24 4.64 12.72
N GLN A 18 1.57 5.09 13.79
CA GLN A 18 0.42 4.36 14.34
C GLN A 18 -0.73 4.30 13.34
N GLY A 19 -1.04 5.42 12.69
CA GLY A 19 -2.09 5.47 11.69
C GLY A 19 -1.75 4.61 10.48
N ILE A 20 -0.51 4.66 9.97
CA ILE A 20 -0.08 3.84 8.83
C ILE A 20 -0.15 2.35 9.15
N ARG A 21 0.30 1.92 10.33
CA ARG A 21 0.20 0.50 10.74
C ARG A 21 -1.26 0.06 10.82
N LYS A 22 -2.15 0.89 11.38
CA LYS A 22 -3.59 0.63 11.44
C LYS A 22 -4.22 0.51 10.05
N LEU A 23 -3.84 1.39 9.11
CA LEU A 23 -4.27 1.29 7.72
C LEU A 23 -3.81 -0.03 7.08
N VAL A 24 -2.56 -0.43 7.28
CA VAL A 24 -2.01 -1.67 6.72
C VAL A 24 -2.67 -2.90 7.34
N ASP A 25 -2.93 -2.90 8.64
CA ASP A 25 -3.69 -3.96 9.30
C ASP A 25 -5.07 -4.12 8.70
N GLU A 26 -5.80 -3.00 8.54
CA GLU A 26 -7.11 -3.00 7.93
C GLU A 26 -7.08 -3.40 6.45
N PHE A 27 -6.05 -2.99 5.70
CA PHE A 27 -5.86 -3.36 4.31
C PHE A 27 -5.77 -4.88 4.12
N TYR A 28 -4.92 -5.55 4.92
CA TYR A 28 -4.83 -7.01 4.85
C TYR A 28 -6.07 -7.70 5.42
N GLN A 29 -6.74 -7.13 6.42
CA GLN A 29 -8.03 -7.62 6.89
C GLN A 29 -9.07 -7.61 5.76
N GLN A 30 -9.15 -6.52 4.99
CA GLN A 30 -10.04 -6.44 3.82
C GLN A 30 -9.65 -7.43 2.73
N MET A 31 -8.35 -7.63 2.51
CA MET A 31 -7.86 -8.63 1.56
C MET A 31 -8.26 -10.06 1.97
N GLU A 32 -8.31 -10.36 3.27
CA GLU A 32 -8.71 -11.67 3.78
C GLU A 32 -10.24 -11.88 3.80
N THR A 33 -11.04 -10.83 4.00
CA THR A 33 -12.50 -10.98 4.17
C THR A 33 -13.32 -10.69 2.92
N LEU A 34 -12.85 -9.83 2.02
CA LEU A 34 -13.57 -9.53 0.79
C LEU A 34 -13.34 -10.65 -0.23
N GLU A 35 -14.39 -11.09 -0.91
CA GLU A 35 -14.30 -12.10 -1.96
C GLU A 35 -13.27 -11.72 -3.04
N ARG A 36 -13.30 -10.46 -3.48
CA ARG A 36 -12.30 -9.88 -4.41
C ARG A 36 -10.86 -9.88 -3.86
N GLY A 37 -10.70 -9.87 -2.54
CA GLY A 37 -9.39 -9.88 -1.90
C GLY A 37 -8.74 -11.26 -1.84
N GLN A 38 -9.52 -12.34 -1.91
CA GLN A 38 -9.02 -13.69 -1.66
C GLN A 38 -7.95 -14.12 -2.68
N HIS A 39 -8.14 -13.78 -3.96
CA HIS A 39 -7.16 -14.10 -4.99
C HIS A 39 -5.83 -13.40 -4.73
N ILE A 40 -5.82 -12.07 -4.58
CA ILE A 40 -4.61 -11.31 -4.29
C ILE A 40 -3.97 -11.71 -2.94
N ARG A 41 -4.76 -12.10 -1.93
CA ARG A 41 -4.24 -12.59 -0.65
C ARG A 41 -3.44 -13.88 -0.83
N SER A 42 -3.89 -14.78 -1.70
CA SER A 42 -3.21 -16.05 -1.99
C SER A 42 -1.85 -15.87 -2.66
N MET A 43 -1.62 -14.74 -3.33
CA MET A 43 -0.33 -14.39 -3.93
C MET A 43 0.73 -14.01 -2.89
N HIS A 44 0.33 -13.68 -1.66
CA HIS A 44 1.23 -13.31 -0.56
C HIS A 44 1.65 -14.56 0.22
N THR A 45 2.79 -15.15 -0.18
CA THR A 45 3.31 -16.41 0.39
C THR A 45 4.10 -16.24 1.69
N GLU A 46 4.56 -15.02 1.98
CA GLU A 46 5.24 -14.69 3.23
C GLU A 46 4.26 -14.63 4.42
N SER A 47 4.80 -14.67 5.64
CA SER A 47 3.98 -14.50 6.84
C SER A 47 3.32 -13.11 6.86
N LEU A 48 2.09 -13.05 7.38
CA LEU A 48 1.30 -11.82 7.43
C LEU A 48 2.02 -10.71 8.21
N GLU A 49 2.74 -11.07 9.26
CA GLU A 49 3.57 -10.16 10.06
C GLU A 49 4.64 -9.46 9.20
N VAL A 50 5.37 -10.22 8.39
CA VAL A 50 6.47 -9.69 7.57
C VAL A 50 5.95 -8.79 6.46
N ILE A 51 4.87 -9.18 5.77
CA ILE A 51 4.31 -8.36 4.68
C ILE A 51 3.63 -7.09 5.19
N LYS A 52 3.02 -7.14 6.39
CA LYS A 52 2.47 -5.96 7.08
C LYS A 52 3.58 -4.99 7.47
N ASP A 53 4.67 -5.48 8.04
CA ASP A 53 5.78 -4.61 8.41
C ASP A 53 6.44 -3.99 7.18
N LYS A 54 6.73 -4.78 6.13
CA LYS A 54 7.26 -4.28 4.85
C LYS A 54 6.39 -3.16 4.28
N LEU A 55 5.08 -3.36 4.17
CA LEU A 55 4.18 -2.35 3.62
C LEU A 55 4.11 -1.11 4.52
N SER A 56 4.04 -1.28 5.84
CA SER A 56 4.01 -0.17 6.79
C SER A 56 5.28 0.69 6.68
N LEU A 57 6.45 0.08 6.74
CA LEU A 57 7.73 0.78 6.63
C LEU A 57 7.90 1.46 5.26
N PHE A 58 7.40 0.82 4.19
CA PHE A 58 7.40 1.41 2.85
C PHE A 58 6.51 2.66 2.81
N LEU A 59 5.26 2.58 3.29
CA LEU A 59 4.33 3.70 3.28
C LEU A 59 4.82 4.87 4.15
N MET A 60 5.42 4.60 5.31
CA MET A 60 6.03 5.64 6.13
C MET A 60 7.09 6.42 5.35
N ALA A 61 8.03 5.73 4.71
CA ALA A 61 9.07 6.38 3.92
C ALA A 61 8.49 7.09 2.68
N TRP A 62 7.49 6.49 2.03
CA TRP A 62 6.87 7.01 0.81
C TRP A 62 6.05 8.28 1.05
N LEU A 63 5.41 8.39 2.22
CA LEU A 63 4.61 9.56 2.62
C LEU A 63 5.46 10.68 3.26
N GLY A 64 6.79 10.53 3.30
CA GLY A 64 7.72 11.55 3.79
C GLY A 64 8.20 11.37 5.23
N GLY A 65 7.82 10.28 5.88
CA GLY A 65 8.26 9.90 7.21
C GLY A 65 9.63 9.20 7.24
N PRO A 66 9.94 8.49 8.35
CA PRO A 66 11.21 7.80 8.53
C PRO A 66 11.50 6.74 7.46
N LYS A 67 12.75 6.70 6.96
CA LYS A 67 13.20 5.79 5.89
C LYS A 67 13.71 4.45 6.42
N ILE A 68 12.96 3.82 7.33
CA ILE A 68 13.38 2.61 8.07
C ILE A 68 13.41 1.37 7.18
N TYR A 69 12.53 1.29 6.17
CA TYR A 69 12.46 0.13 5.26
C TYR A 69 13.85 -0.26 4.72
N ARG A 70 14.61 0.73 4.23
CA ARG A 70 15.93 0.48 3.62
C ARG A 70 16.94 -0.09 4.62
N GLN A 71 16.86 0.33 5.88
CA GLN A 71 17.76 -0.14 6.92
C GLN A 71 17.45 -1.60 7.31
N LYS A 72 16.17 -1.97 7.34
CA LYS A 72 15.72 -3.31 7.75
C LYS A 72 15.73 -4.35 6.62
N TYR A 73 15.31 -3.96 5.41
CA TYR A 73 15.07 -4.86 4.28
C TYR A 73 15.92 -4.55 3.04
N GLY A 74 16.75 -3.50 3.08
CA GLY A 74 17.53 -3.05 1.93
C GLY A 74 16.73 -2.18 0.94
N GLY A 75 17.40 -1.79 -0.15
CA GLY A 75 16.76 -1.01 -1.21
C GLY A 75 15.75 -1.88 -1.98
N ILE A 76 14.60 -1.30 -2.32
CA ILE A 76 13.58 -1.98 -3.13
C ILE A 76 13.19 -1.13 -4.34
N SER A 77 13.06 -1.78 -5.49
CA SER A 77 12.28 -1.27 -6.61
C SER A 77 10.93 -1.99 -6.59
N ILE A 78 9.86 -1.28 -6.24
CA ILE A 78 8.53 -1.87 -6.06
C ILE A 78 8.06 -2.62 -7.31
N PRO A 79 8.13 -2.06 -8.53
CA PRO A 79 7.75 -2.81 -9.73
C PRO A 79 8.59 -4.09 -9.91
N MET A 80 9.92 -4.00 -9.72
CA MET A 80 10.79 -5.17 -9.92
C MET A 80 10.59 -6.25 -8.85
N ALA A 81 10.24 -5.87 -7.63
CA ALA A 81 9.90 -6.81 -6.57
C ALA A 81 8.66 -7.63 -6.92
N HIS A 82 7.73 -7.09 -7.71
CA HIS A 82 6.48 -7.76 -8.09
C HIS A 82 6.52 -8.40 -9.50
N LYS A 83 7.61 -8.22 -10.25
CA LYS A 83 7.77 -8.71 -11.64
C LYS A 83 7.53 -10.22 -11.82
N HIS A 84 7.75 -11.01 -10.77
CA HIS A 84 7.57 -12.46 -10.78
C HIS A 84 6.10 -12.90 -10.64
N LEU A 85 5.21 -11.98 -10.28
CA LEU A 85 3.78 -12.21 -10.18
C LEU A 85 3.09 -11.97 -11.53
N VAL A 86 1.91 -12.58 -11.70
CA VAL A 86 0.96 -12.24 -12.75
C VAL A 86 0.00 -11.22 -12.15
N VAL A 87 0.09 -9.97 -12.58
CA VAL A 87 -0.76 -8.87 -12.10
C VAL A 87 -1.45 -8.28 -13.31
N THR A 88 -2.71 -8.66 -13.52
CA THR A 88 -3.55 -8.11 -14.58
C THR A 88 -4.26 -6.84 -14.08
N GLU A 89 -5.16 -6.28 -14.90
CA GLU A 89 -6.03 -5.20 -14.46
C GLU A 89 -6.89 -5.61 -13.26
N GLN A 90 -7.31 -6.88 -13.20
CA GLN A 90 -8.14 -7.41 -12.12
C GLN A 90 -7.38 -7.38 -10.78
N GLU A 91 -6.17 -7.94 -10.70
CA GLU A 91 -5.39 -7.95 -9.46
C GLU A 91 -5.02 -6.53 -9.00
N ARG A 92 -4.70 -5.63 -9.95
CA ARG A 92 -4.46 -4.20 -9.65
C ARG A 92 -5.70 -3.57 -9.02
N ASP A 93 -6.86 -3.76 -9.63
CA ASP A 93 -8.11 -3.13 -9.20
C ASP A 93 -8.61 -3.71 -7.89
N ASP A 94 -8.45 -5.01 -7.66
CA ASP A 94 -8.80 -5.65 -6.39
C ASP A 94 -7.89 -5.20 -5.25
N TRP A 95 -6.59 -5.00 -5.52
CA TRP A 95 -5.66 -4.42 -4.54
C TRP A 95 -6.08 -3.00 -4.16
N LEU A 96 -6.38 -2.16 -5.17
CA LEU A 96 -6.84 -0.78 -4.94
C LEU A 96 -8.20 -0.75 -4.23
N TYR A 97 -9.09 -1.68 -4.56
CA TYR A 97 -10.38 -1.81 -3.90
C TYR A 97 -10.23 -2.14 -2.41
N CYS A 98 -9.39 -3.12 -2.05
CA CYS A 98 -9.12 -3.46 -0.66
C CYS A 98 -8.54 -2.25 0.10
N MET A 99 -7.60 -1.51 -0.51
CA MET A 99 -7.04 -0.29 0.08
C MET A 99 -8.10 0.81 0.25
N GLN A 100 -8.98 1.00 -0.73
CA GLN A 100 -10.06 1.98 -0.67
C GLN A 100 -11.04 1.66 0.47
N VAL A 101 -11.41 0.39 0.65
CA VAL A 101 -12.27 -0.03 1.77
C VAL A 101 -11.55 0.16 3.11
N ALA A 102 -10.25 -0.11 3.18
CA ALA A 102 -9.47 0.12 4.40
C ALA A 102 -9.35 1.60 4.77
N LEU A 103 -9.19 2.49 3.79
CA LEU A 103 -9.15 3.94 3.99
C LEU A 103 -10.48 4.49 4.54
N LYS A 104 -11.62 3.95 4.11
CA LYS A 104 -12.94 4.36 4.64
C LYS A 104 -13.07 4.14 6.15
N LYS A 105 -12.31 3.21 6.72
CA LYS A 105 -12.31 2.90 8.15
C LYS A 105 -11.31 3.71 8.96
N GLN A 106 -10.47 4.51 8.31
CA GLN A 106 -9.53 5.39 9.00
C GLN A 106 -10.16 6.75 9.32
N ASP A 107 -9.75 7.32 10.44
CA ASP A 107 -10.12 8.67 10.86
C ASP A 107 -9.17 9.70 10.22
N TYR A 108 -9.05 9.64 8.90
CA TYR A 108 -8.30 10.59 8.10
C TYR A 108 -9.25 11.61 7.48
N ALA A 109 -8.74 12.79 7.14
CA ALA A 109 -9.49 13.74 6.33
C ALA A 109 -9.88 13.12 4.98
N GLU A 110 -11.10 13.37 4.51
CA GLU A 110 -11.63 12.75 3.27
C GLU A 110 -10.80 13.13 2.04
N ASP A 111 -10.35 14.38 1.95
CA ASP A 111 -9.46 14.85 0.88
C ASP A 111 -8.10 14.13 0.89
N PHE A 112 -7.59 13.76 2.07
CA PHE A 112 -6.40 12.92 2.18
C PHE A 112 -6.65 11.48 1.70
N LYS A 113 -7.80 10.88 2.04
CA LYS A 113 -8.15 9.53 1.56
C LYS A 113 -8.22 9.49 0.04
N GLU A 114 -8.87 10.48 -0.58
CA GLU A 114 -8.95 10.65 -2.03
C GLU A 114 -7.57 10.86 -2.67
N TYR A 115 -6.74 11.72 -2.08
CA TYR A 115 -5.36 11.93 -2.51
C TYR A 115 -4.57 10.61 -2.47
N LEU A 116 -4.62 9.89 -1.35
CA LEU A 116 -3.79 8.72 -1.11
C LEU A 116 -4.14 7.57 -2.06
N ILE A 117 -5.43 7.29 -2.27
CA ILE A 117 -5.83 6.23 -3.23
C ILE A 117 -5.42 6.59 -4.66
N LYS A 118 -5.52 7.87 -5.05
CA LYS A 118 -5.06 8.35 -6.36
C LYS A 118 -3.55 8.23 -6.52
N GLN A 119 -2.77 8.49 -5.48
CA GLN A 119 -1.32 8.32 -5.54
C GLN A 119 -0.90 6.86 -5.57
N LEU A 120 -1.62 5.97 -4.86
CA LEU A 120 -1.33 4.53 -4.83
C LEU A 120 -1.66 3.83 -6.16
N SER A 121 -2.57 4.37 -6.97
CA SER A 121 -2.86 3.79 -8.30
C SER A 121 -1.68 3.88 -9.26
N VAL A 122 -0.80 4.88 -9.12
CA VAL A 122 0.39 5.05 -9.97
C VAL A 122 1.40 3.90 -9.82
N PRO A 123 1.90 3.56 -8.62
CA PRO A 123 2.78 2.41 -8.45
C PRO A 123 2.06 1.07 -8.70
N ALA A 124 0.76 0.95 -8.37
CA ALA A 124 -0.01 -0.26 -8.68
C ALA A 124 -0.07 -0.52 -10.19
N GLU A 125 -0.31 0.51 -10.99
CA GLU A 125 -0.28 0.40 -12.46
C GLU A 125 1.13 0.09 -12.98
N ARG A 126 2.18 0.67 -12.39
CA ARG A 126 3.56 0.32 -12.75
C ARG A 126 3.91 -1.12 -12.43
N ILE A 127 3.39 -1.68 -11.32
CA ILE A 127 3.54 -3.10 -11.00
C ILE A 127 2.89 -3.94 -12.10
N ARG A 128 1.61 -3.67 -12.42
CA ARG A 128 0.88 -4.34 -13.50
C ARG A 128 1.68 -4.36 -14.81
N GLN A 129 2.21 -3.21 -15.22
CA GLN A 129 2.95 -3.06 -16.48
C GLN A 129 4.26 -3.86 -16.56
N VAL A 130 4.88 -4.19 -15.43
CA VAL A 130 6.15 -4.94 -15.41
C VAL A 130 5.99 -6.41 -15.02
N SER A 131 4.89 -6.74 -14.34
CA SER A 131 4.45 -8.10 -14.09
C SER A 131 4.06 -8.74 -15.43
N ARG A 132 4.44 -10.00 -15.65
CA ARG A 132 4.32 -10.63 -16.97
C ARG A 132 2.85 -10.81 -17.38
N ASP A 133 2.51 -10.33 -18.57
CA ASP A 133 1.36 -10.80 -19.32
C ASP A 133 1.63 -12.28 -19.71
N ILE A 134 0.70 -13.18 -19.42
CA ILE A 134 0.70 -14.55 -19.95
C ILE A 134 0.36 -14.49 -21.44
#